data_AF-A0A9P1AU15-F1
#
_entry.id   AF-A0A9P1AU15-F1
#
_cell.length_a   1.000
_cell.length_b   1.000
_cell.length_c   1.000
_cell.angle_alpha   90.00
_cell.angle_beta   90.00
_cell.angle_gamma   90.00
#
_symmetry.space_group_name_H-M   'P 1'
#
loop_
_entity.id
_entity.type
_entity.pdbx_description
1 polymer ?
#
loop_
_entity_poly.entity_id
_entity_poly.type
_entity_poly.pdbx_seq_one_letter_code
_entity_poly.pdbx_strand_id
1 'polypeptide(L)'
;MAVKKLSKGIAILFLLISNLIFFVVPLFLIFVGIWKWSACPGDEILPIWMIFVGALIIIDRLIFWKRVINETRFEKTVPHPGMISLERVLTWEKDRMESTSRKIWYLMAKLKILFFVAAFLGACWSYAFISKSKSREQCDPLIYISIFAFSVFSMTAALVSYLSSSYLHCTAPGTKLDQLAVAALEAVF
;
A
#
# COMPACT_ATOMS: atom_id res chain seq x y z
N MET A 1 -12.42 -7.30 -27.22
CA MET A 1 -11.06 -7.84 -26.98
C MET A 1 -10.01 -6.74 -26.73
N ALA A 2 -10.06 -5.61 -27.46
CA ALA A 2 -9.14 -4.48 -27.29
C ALA A 2 -9.17 -3.83 -25.89
N VAL A 3 -10.36 -3.66 -25.30
CA VAL A 3 -10.52 -3.07 -23.95
C VAL A 3 -9.82 -3.88 -22.85
N LYS A 4 -9.86 -5.23 -22.92
CA LYS A 4 -9.13 -6.12 -21.98
C LYS A 4 -7.60 -6.04 -22.15
N LYS A 5 -7.10 -5.87 -23.38
CA LYS A 5 -5.66 -5.70 -23.65
C LYS A 5 -5.17 -4.33 -23.14
N LEU A 6 -5.94 -3.27 -23.39
CA LEU A 6 -5.64 -1.91 -22.93
C LEU A 6 -5.64 -1.82 -21.40
N SER A 7 -6.66 -2.41 -20.75
CA SER A 7 -6.77 -2.50 -19.29
C SER A 7 -5.58 -3.24 -18.64
N LYS A 8 -5.15 -4.36 -19.23
CA LYS A 8 -3.97 -5.10 -18.75
C LYS A 8 -2.68 -4.28 -18.91
N GLY A 9 -2.48 -3.60 -20.04
CA GLY A 9 -1.31 -2.75 -20.26
C GLY A 9 -1.21 -1.60 -19.27
N ILE A 10 -2.33 -0.93 -18.99
CA ILE A 10 -2.41 0.16 -17.99
C ILE A 10 -2.15 -0.37 -16.58
N ALA A 11 -2.70 -1.53 -16.22
CA ALA A 11 -2.46 -2.14 -14.91
C ALA A 11 -0.99 -2.51 -14.70
N ILE A 12 -0.33 -3.06 -15.73
CA ILE A 12 1.11 -3.39 -15.69
C ILE A 12 1.95 -2.11 -15.57
N LEU A 13 1.64 -1.08 -16.35
CA LEU A 13 2.33 0.21 -16.28
C LEU A 13 2.17 0.86 -14.91
N PHE A 14 0.96 0.84 -14.36
CA PHE A 14 0.68 1.34 -13.01
C PHE A 14 1.48 0.57 -11.96
N LEU A 15 1.54 -0.76 -12.04
CA LEU A 15 2.35 -1.59 -11.15
C LEU A 15 3.85 -1.28 -11.25
N LEU A 16 4.37 -1.06 -12.47
CA LEU A 16 5.77 -0.72 -12.70
C LEU A 16 6.12 0.66 -12.13
N ILE A 17 5.32 1.69 -12.43
CA ILE A 17 5.52 3.06 -11.92
C ILE A 17 5.41 3.07 -10.39
N SER A 18 4.40 2.40 -9.86
CA SER A 18 4.21 2.23 -8.42
C SER A 18 5.45 1.61 -7.78
N ASN A 19 5.96 0.49 -8.31
CA ASN A 19 7.17 -0.14 -7.80
C ASN A 19 8.40 0.77 -7.85
N LEU A 20 8.58 1.51 -8.95
CA LEU A 20 9.70 2.43 -9.10
C LEU A 20 9.66 3.52 -8.02
N ILE A 21 8.50 4.15 -7.82
CA ILE A 21 8.31 5.16 -6.77
C ILE A 21 8.56 4.54 -5.39
N PHE A 22 8.00 3.37 -5.13
CA PHE A 22 8.15 2.67 -3.86
C PHE A 22 9.57 2.13 -3.60
N PHE A 23 10.46 2.16 -4.59
CA PHE A 23 11.88 1.82 -4.42
C PHE A 23 12.74 3.08 -4.29
N VAL A 24 12.53 4.08 -5.15
CA VAL A 24 13.32 5.33 -5.17
C VAL A 24 13.09 6.15 -3.90
N VAL A 25 11.83 6.28 -3.46
CA VAL A 25 11.49 7.12 -2.30
C VAL A 25 12.12 6.61 -1.00
N PRO A 26 12.00 5.34 -0.58
CA PRO A 26 12.65 4.89 0.66
C PRO A 26 14.17 4.96 0.59
N LEU A 27 14.78 4.70 -0.57
CA LEU A 27 16.22 4.86 -0.73
C LEU A 27 16.64 6.31 -0.58
N PHE A 28 15.88 7.24 -1.14
CA PHE A 28 16.10 8.67 -0.95
C PHE A 28 16.00 9.07 0.53
N LEU A 29 14.96 8.62 1.24
CA LEU A 29 14.79 8.91 2.67
C LEU A 29 15.96 8.38 3.51
N ILE A 30 16.40 7.15 3.24
CA ILE A 30 17.55 6.55 3.93
C ILE A 30 18.83 7.33 3.59
N PHE A 31 19.06 7.63 2.31
CA PHE A 31 20.25 8.33 1.85
C PHE A 31 20.37 9.72 2.48
N VAL A 32 19.31 10.53 2.43
CA VAL A 32 19.30 11.86 3.03
C VAL A 32 19.45 11.77 4.55
N GLY A 33 18.83 10.78 5.20
CA GLY A 33 18.92 10.60 6.65
C GLY A 33 20.33 10.27 7.12
N ILE A 34 21.05 9.42 6.37
CA ILE A 34 22.46 9.10 6.66
C ILE A 34 23.35 10.29 6.32
N TRP A 35 23.17 10.91 5.16
CA TRP A 35 24.02 12.01 4.69
C TRP A 35 23.92 13.25 5.58
N LYS A 36 22.73 13.54 6.10
CA LYS A 36 22.43 14.72 6.92
C LYS A 36 22.22 14.37 8.39
N TRP A 37 22.87 13.31 8.89
CA TRP A 37 22.72 12.84 10.27
C TRP A 37 22.97 13.94 11.32
N SER A 38 24.00 14.77 11.13
CA SER A 38 24.37 15.86 12.04
C SER A 38 23.82 17.24 11.64
N ALA A 39 22.91 17.29 10.66
CA ALA A 39 22.43 18.56 10.10
C ALA A 39 21.33 19.25 10.93
N CYS A 40 20.94 18.65 12.07
CA CYS A 40 19.98 19.21 13.02
C CYS A 40 20.53 19.11 14.45
N PRO A 41 21.42 20.03 14.87
CA PRO A 41 21.95 20.06 16.23
C PRO A 41 20.83 20.46 17.18
N GLY A 42 20.33 19.49 17.95
CA GLY A 42 19.22 19.66 18.89
C GLY A 42 18.11 18.62 18.75
N ASP A 43 17.99 17.97 17.59
CA ASP A 43 16.97 16.94 17.34
C ASP A 43 17.48 15.90 16.32
N GLU A 44 18.52 15.15 16.72
CA GLU A 44 19.11 14.04 15.94
C GLU A 44 18.12 12.89 15.69
N ILE A 45 16.97 12.91 16.36
CA ILE A 45 15.92 11.91 16.21
C ILE A 45 15.24 12.05 14.84
N LEU A 46 15.23 13.25 14.23
CA LEU A 46 14.53 13.50 12.97
C LEU A 46 15.16 12.74 11.77
N PRO A 47 16.50 12.78 11.54
CA PRO A 47 17.15 11.92 10.55
C PRO A 47 16.98 10.43 10.84
N ILE A 48 17.06 10.01 12.11
CA ILE A 48 16.85 8.61 12.54
C ILE A 48 15.45 8.15 12.17
N TRP A 49 14.44 8.97 12.45
CA TRP A 49 13.05 8.71 12.10
C TRP A 49 12.87 8.51 10.59
N MET A 50 13.54 9.33 9.79
CA MET A 50 13.49 9.23 8.33
C MET A 50 14.06 7.90 7.82
N ILE A 51 15.19 7.44 8.39
CA ILE A 51 15.78 6.14 8.07
C ILE A 51 14.85 5.00 8.50
N PHE A 52 14.27 5.09 9.70
CA PHE A 52 13.33 4.10 10.23
C PHE A 52 12.10 3.95 9.32
N VAL A 53 11.48 5.07 8.92
CA VAL A 53 10.34 5.05 7.99
C VAL A 53 10.77 4.49 6.63
N GLY A 54 11.94 4.86 6.12
CA GLY A 54 12.50 4.29 4.89
C GLY A 54 12.63 2.77 4.95
N ALA A 55 13.17 2.23 6.05
CA ALA A 55 13.30 0.80 6.27
C ALA A 55 11.94 0.08 6.36
N LEU A 56 10.95 0.69 7.04
CA LEU A 56 9.60 0.13 7.12
C LEU A 56 8.95 -0.02 5.74
N ILE A 57 9.14 0.94 4.83
CA ILE A 57 8.63 0.86 3.45
C ILE A 57 9.26 -0.32 2.72
N ILE A 58 10.58 -0.51 2.85
CA ILE A 58 11.29 -1.62 2.21
C ILE A 58 10.73 -2.96 2.72
N ILE A 59 10.53 -3.10 4.03
CA ILE A 59 9.98 -4.31 4.64
C ILE A 59 8.56 -4.58 4.12
N ASP A 60 7.68 -3.57 4.09
CA ASP A 60 6.33 -3.69 3.53
C ASP A 60 6.37 -4.20 2.08
N ARG A 61 7.28 -3.65 1.26
CA ARG A 61 7.45 -4.07 -0.14
C ARG A 61 7.95 -5.50 -0.26
N LEU A 62 8.90 -5.93 0.56
CA LEU A 62 9.39 -7.31 0.56
C LEU A 62 8.27 -8.30 0.89
N ILE A 63 7.39 -7.95 1.84
CA ILE A 63 6.25 -8.77 2.21
C ILE A 63 5.21 -8.80 1.09
N PHE A 64 4.98 -7.66 0.42
CA PHE A 64 4.13 -7.59 -0.78
C PHE A 64 4.63 -8.50 -1.90
N TRP A 65 5.92 -8.44 -2.23
CA TRP A 65 6.51 -9.31 -3.23
C TRP A 65 6.41 -10.79 -2.87
N LYS A 66 6.66 -11.14 -1.60
CA LYS A 66 6.50 -12.52 -1.12
C LYS A 66 5.07 -13.02 -1.30
N ARG A 67 4.07 -12.16 -1.06
CA ARG A 67 2.66 -12.49 -1.30
C ARG A 67 2.38 -12.71 -2.78
N VAL A 68 2.83 -11.79 -3.66
CA VAL A 68 2.63 -11.93 -5.12
C VAL A 68 3.28 -13.21 -5.66
N ILE A 69 4.48 -13.56 -5.18
CA ILE A 69 5.15 -14.81 -5.56
C ILE A 69 4.35 -16.04 -5.10
N ASN A 70 3.76 -16.00 -3.90
CA ASN A 70 2.91 -17.09 -3.41
C ASN A 70 1.61 -17.21 -4.21
N GLU A 71 0.95 -16.08 -4.50
CA GLU A 71 -0.28 -16.05 -5.32
C GLU A 71 -0.01 -16.58 -6.74
N THR A 72 1.08 -16.14 -7.38
CA THR A 72 1.45 -16.63 -8.72
C THR A 72 1.86 -18.10 -8.71
N ARG A 73 2.46 -18.61 -7.63
CA ARG A 73 2.72 -20.04 -7.47
C ARG A 73 1.42 -20.83 -7.31
N PHE A 74 0.47 -20.32 -6.51
CA PHE A 74 -0.83 -20.94 -6.32
C PHE A 74 -1.61 -21.03 -7.63
N GLU A 75 -1.68 -19.95 -8.41
CA GLU A 75 -2.37 -19.95 -9.71
C GLU A 75 -1.77 -20.93 -10.72
N LYS A 76 -0.45 -21.17 -10.66
CA LYS A 76 0.21 -22.20 -11.49
C LYS A 76 -0.16 -23.62 -11.06
N THR A 77 -0.37 -23.85 -9.76
CA THR A 77 -0.72 -25.18 -9.23
C THR A 77 -2.21 -25.47 -9.25
N VAL A 78 -3.05 -24.45 -9.07
CA VAL A 78 -4.51 -24.53 -9.00
C VAL A 78 -5.08 -23.47 -9.96
N PRO A 79 -5.28 -23.83 -11.25
CA PRO A 79 -5.74 -22.87 -12.24
C PRO A 79 -7.16 -22.38 -11.90
N HIS A 80 -7.43 -21.10 -12.22
CA HIS A 80 -8.71 -20.47 -11.92
C HIS A 80 -9.87 -21.23 -12.61
N PRO A 81 -10.87 -21.73 -11.86
CA PRO A 81 -12.06 -22.29 -12.46
C PRO A 81 -12.78 -21.14 -13.16
N GLY A 82 -13.01 -21.18 -14.47
CA GLY A 82 -13.68 -20.08 -15.19
C GLY A 82 -15.08 -19.74 -14.64
N MET A 83 -15.88 -18.96 -15.37
CA MET A 83 -17.25 -18.60 -14.97
C MET A 83 -18.26 -19.77 -15.07
N ILE A 84 -17.85 -20.99 -14.73
CA ILE A 84 -18.64 -22.21 -14.86
C ILE A 84 -19.55 -22.41 -13.65
N SER A 85 -19.10 -22.03 -12.44
CA SER A 85 -19.96 -21.97 -11.26
C SER A 85 -19.45 -20.98 -10.21
N LEU A 86 -20.34 -20.13 -9.70
CA LEU A 86 -20.03 -19.12 -8.67
C LEU A 86 -19.45 -19.74 -7.40
N GLU A 87 -19.99 -20.90 -7.00
CA GLU A 87 -19.54 -21.62 -5.81
C GLU A 87 -18.08 -22.08 -5.93
N ARG A 88 -17.66 -22.63 -7.09
CA ARG A 88 -16.25 -23.00 -7.30
C ARG A 88 -15.32 -21.79 -7.35
N VAL A 89 -15.77 -20.66 -7.91
CA VAL A 89 -14.99 -19.43 -7.90
C VAL A 89 -14.81 -18.92 -6.47
N LEU A 90 -15.86 -18.97 -5.64
CA LEU A 90 -15.80 -18.60 -4.23
C LEU A 90 -14.89 -19.53 -3.42
N THR A 91 -14.97 -20.86 -3.63
CA THR A 91 -14.08 -21.82 -2.96
C THR A 91 -12.63 -21.61 -3.39
N TRP A 92 -12.38 -21.44 -4.68
CA TRP A 92 -11.04 -21.17 -5.20
C TRP A 92 -10.48 -19.84 -4.68
N GLU A 93 -11.30 -18.79 -4.58
CA GLU A 93 -10.86 -17.51 -4.04
C GLU A 93 -10.55 -17.60 -2.54
N LYS A 94 -11.34 -18.38 -1.79
CA LYS A 94 -11.06 -18.71 -0.39
C LYS A 94 -9.75 -19.48 -0.24
N ASP A 95 -9.54 -20.52 -1.04
CA ASP A 95 -8.31 -21.32 -1.05
C ASP A 95 -7.10 -20.48 -1.46
N ARG A 96 -7.25 -19.56 -2.43
CA ARG A 96 -6.23 -18.59 -2.81
C ARG A 96 -5.85 -17.69 -1.63
N MET A 97 -6.84 -17.17 -0.91
CA MET A 97 -6.62 -16.33 0.27
C MET A 97 -5.98 -17.10 1.43
N GLU A 98 -6.34 -18.37 1.61
CA GLU A 98 -5.77 -19.25 2.64
C GLU A 98 -4.37 -19.76 2.29
N SER A 99 -4.03 -19.89 1.01
CA SER A 99 -2.67 -20.24 0.54
C SER A 99 -1.62 -19.22 1.00
N THR A 100 -2.04 -17.96 1.17
CA THR A 100 -1.23 -16.94 1.81
C THR A 100 -1.35 -17.09 3.32
N SER A 101 -0.28 -17.53 3.97
CA SER A 101 -0.25 -17.74 5.42
C SER A 101 -0.96 -16.62 6.19
N ARG A 102 -1.89 -16.98 7.07
CA ARG A 102 -2.63 -16.06 7.96
C ARG A 102 -1.69 -15.09 8.71
N LYS A 103 -0.45 -15.53 9.00
CA LYS A 103 0.61 -14.72 9.60
C LYS A 103 1.07 -13.56 8.70
N ILE A 104 1.18 -13.76 7.39
CA ILE A 104 1.57 -12.73 6.42
C ILE A 104 0.50 -11.64 6.33
N TRP A 105 -0.77 -12.04 6.28
CA TRP A 105 -1.90 -11.13 6.29
C TRP A 105 -1.93 -10.25 7.54
N TYR A 106 -1.77 -10.86 8.71
CA TYR A 106 -1.71 -10.15 9.97
C TYR A 106 -0.51 -9.19 10.06
N LEU A 107 0.66 -9.63 9.58
CA LEU A 107 1.86 -8.80 9.54
C LEU A 107 1.68 -7.59 8.63
N MET A 108 1.10 -7.75 7.45
CA MET A 108 0.76 -6.64 6.54
C MET A 108 -0.19 -5.64 7.20
N ALA A 109 -1.25 -6.12 7.85
CA ALA A 109 -2.22 -5.24 8.52
C ALA A 109 -1.54 -4.42 9.62
N LYS A 110 -0.70 -5.06 10.45
CA LYS A 110 0.08 -4.38 11.49
C LYS A 110 1.06 -3.35 10.92
N LEU A 111 1.79 -3.71 9.87
CA LEU A 111 2.73 -2.80 9.23
C LEU A 111 2.02 -1.58 8.66
N LYS A 112 0.85 -1.75 8.03
CA LYS A 112 0.06 -0.61 7.53
C LYS A 112 -0.41 0.33 8.65
N ILE A 113 -0.84 -0.21 9.78
CA ILE A 113 -1.23 0.60 10.94
C ILE A 113 -0.01 1.35 11.49
N LEU A 114 1.11 0.62 11.70
CA LEU A 114 2.36 1.22 12.17
C LEU A 114 2.83 2.33 11.23
N PHE A 115 2.74 2.09 9.92
CA PHE A 115 3.12 3.05 8.90
C PHE A 115 2.24 4.30 8.91
N PHE A 116 0.93 4.14 9.06
CA PHE A 116 -0.01 5.25 9.18
C PHE A 116 0.27 6.10 10.42
N VAL A 117 0.51 5.46 11.58
CA VAL A 117 0.89 6.16 12.81
C VAL A 117 2.22 6.88 12.64
N ALA A 118 3.21 6.24 12.01
CA ALA A 118 4.52 6.85 11.77
C ALA A 118 4.43 8.06 10.82
N ALA A 119 3.62 7.96 9.77
CA ALA A 119 3.36 9.06 8.84
C ALA A 119 2.67 10.24 9.54
N PHE A 120 1.66 9.97 10.38
CA PHE A 120 0.95 10.99 11.14
C PHE A 120 1.88 11.73 12.12
N LEU A 121 2.66 10.98 12.91
CA LEU A 121 3.65 11.56 13.82
C LEU A 121 4.70 12.38 13.05
N GLY A 122 5.19 11.85 11.91
CA GLY A 122 6.11 12.57 11.03
C GLY A 122 5.53 13.88 10.50
N ALA A 123 4.25 13.90 10.12
CA ALA A 123 3.56 15.11 9.66
C ALA A 123 3.43 16.14 10.78
N CYS A 124 2.95 15.74 11.96
CA CYS A 124 2.81 16.63 13.11
C CYS A 124 4.15 17.21 13.54
N TRP A 125 5.19 16.38 13.57
CA TRP A 125 6.50 16.79 14.05
C TRP A 125 7.21 17.73 13.07
N SER A 126 7.20 17.39 11.77
CA SER A 126 7.73 18.28 10.72
C SER A 126 6.95 19.59 10.61
N TYR A 127 5.62 19.57 10.79
CA TYR A 127 4.81 20.80 10.85
C TYR A 127 5.17 21.68 12.05
N ALA A 128 5.46 21.08 13.21
CA ALA A 128 5.94 21.84 14.37
C ALA A 128 7.29 22.53 14.10
N PHE A 129 8.19 21.89 13.35
CA PHE A 129 9.45 22.50 12.87
C PHE A 129 9.20 23.65 11.89
N ILE A 130 8.25 23.48 10.96
CA ILE A 130 7.89 24.52 9.99
C ILE A 130 7.28 25.74 10.69
N SER A 131 6.40 25.53 11.66
CA SER A 131 5.67 26.62 12.33
C SER A 131 6.51 27.42 13.34
N LYS A 132 7.57 26.82 13.91
CA LYS A 132 8.48 27.51 14.84
C LYS A 132 9.68 28.11 14.12
N SER A 133 9.79 29.45 14.15
CA SER A 133 10.89 30.19 13.51
C SER A 133 12.28 29.82 14.04
N LYS A 134 12.42 29.56 15.35
CA LYS A 134 13.71 29.30 16.01
C LYS A 134 14.33 27.95 15.61
N SER A 135 13.50 26.95 15.33
CA SER A 135 13.94 25.62 14.89
C SER A 135 14.25 25.55 13.39
N ARG A 136 13.78 26.54 12.61
CA ARG A 136 14.01 26.62 11.16
C ARG A 136 15.45 26.98 10.80
N GLU A 137 16.16 27.68 11.68
CA GLU A 137 17.58 28.04 11.51
C GLU A 137 18.54 26.92 11.96
N GLN A 138 18.05 25.97 12.76
CA GLN A 138 18.88 24.92 13.37
C GLN A 138 18.93 23.64 12.54
N CYS A 139 17.95 23.38 11.67
CA CYS A 139 17.81 22.10 10.98
C CYS A 139 17.73 22.32 9.47
N ASP A 140 18.45 21.52 8.70
CA ASP A 140 18.46 21.62 7.23
C ASP A 140 17.03 21.48 6.67
N PRO A 141 16.56 22.46 5.86
CA PRO A 141 15.22 22.44 5.29
C PRO A 141 14.92 21.18 4.49
N LEU A 142 15.94 20.55 3.91
CA LEU A 142 15.76 19.32 3.16
C LEU A 142 15.17 18.19 4.01
N ILE A 143 15.53 18.07 5.30
CA ILE A 143 15.05 16.98 6.16
C ILE A 143 13.57 17.16 6.48
N TYR A 144 13.20 18.28 7.11
CA TYR A 144 11.83 18.46 7.58
C TYR A 144 10.82 18.61 6.43
N ILE A 145 11.21 19.20 5.30
CA ILE A 145 10.35 19.27 4.10
C ILE A 145 10.14 17.89 3.49
N SER A 146 11.20 17.08 3.38
CA SER A 146 11.09 15.72 2.82
C SER A 146 10.17 14.84 3.67
N ILE A 147 10.32 14.88 5.00
CA ILE A 147 9.45 14.14 5.93
C ILE A 147 8.01 14.63 5.80
N PHE A 148 7.78 15.95 5.80
CA PHE A 148 6.43 16.50 5.68
C PHE A 148 5.76 16.09 4.36
N ALA A 149 6.45 16.29 3.23
CA ALA A 149 5.92 15.96 1.90
C ALA A 149 5.62 14.46 1.79
N PHE A 150 6.52 13.62 2.29
CA PHE A 150 6.33 12.17 2.30
C PHE A 150 5.14 11.75 3.17
N SER A 151 5.04 12.28 4.38
CA SER A 151 3.94 11.98 5.30
C SER A 151 2.59 12.39 4.70
N VAL A 152 2.48 13.59 4.11
CA VAL A 152 1.24 14.03 3.46
C VAL A 152 0.87 13.10 2.30
N PHE A 153 1.83 12.82 1.39
CA PHE A 153 1.59 11.92 0.26
C PHE A 153 1.13 10.54 0.71
N SER A 154 1.80 9.97 1.73
CA SER A 154 1.45 8.65 2.25
C SER A 154 0.08 8.60 2.93
N MET A 155 -0.30 9.65 3.67
CA MET A 155 -1.63 9.76 4.27
C MET A 155 -2.72 9.89 3.20
N THR A 156 -2.50 10.68 2.15
CA THR A 156 -3.43 10.76 1.01
C THR A 156 -3.60 9.41 0.34
N ALA A 157 -2.49 8.69 0.08
CA ALA A 157 -2.54 7.35 -0.50
C ALA A 157 -3.28 6.34 0.40
N ALA A 158 -3.09 6.43 1.72
CA ALA A 158 -3.79 5.60 2.69
C ALA A 158 -5.30 5.86 2.71
N LEU A 159 -5.71 7.14 2.67
CA LEU A 159 -7.11 7.56 2.57
C LEU A 159 -7.78 7.01 1.30
N VAL A 160 -7.14 7.18 0.13
CA VAL A 160 -7.65 6.65 -1.13
C VAL A 160 -7.79 5.13 -1.08
N SER A 161 -6.81 4.44 -0.50
CA SER A 161 -6.84 2.97 -0.35
C SER A 161 -7.96 2.51 0.57
N TYR A 162 -8.20 3.24 1.66
CA TYR A 162 -9.29 2.96 2.60
C TYR A 162 -10.65 3.18 1.92
N LEU A 163 -10.86 4.33 1.28
CA LEU A 163 -12.09 4.63 0.54
C LEU A 163 -12.37 3.61 -0.56
N SER A 164 -11.34 3.18 -1.29
CA SER A 164 -11.46 2.14 -2.32
C SER A 164 -11.91 0.80 -1.72
N SER A 165 -11.37 0.44 -0.55
CA SER A 165 -11.72 -0.81 0.15
C SER A 165 -13.14 -0.75 0.71
N SER A 166 -13.52 0.38 1.30
CA SER A 166 -14.89 0.62 1.79
C SER A 166 -15.91 0.61 0.67
N TYR A 167 -15.60 1.24 -0.48
CA TYR A 167 -16.46 1.23 -1.65
C TYR A 167 -16.71 -0.19 -2.18
N LEU A 168 -15.65 -1.01 -2.28
CA LEU A 168 -15.78 -2.42 -2.66
C LEU A 168 -16.63 -3.23 -1.66
N HIS A 169 -16.48 -2.97 -0.36
CA HIS A 169 -17.27 -3.66 0.66
C HIS A 169 -18.75 -3.25 0.62
N CYS A 170 -19.04 -1.98 0.35
CA CYS A 170 -20.42 -1.48 0.21
C CYS A 170 -21.11 -1.93 -1.07
N THR A 171 -20.35 -2.17 -2.16
CA THR A 171 -20.90 -2.60 -3.46
C THR A 171 -20.99 -4.11 -3.60
N ALA A 172 -20.19 -4.88 -2.86
CA ALA A 172 -20.21 -6.35 -2.86
C ALA A 172 -21.61 -6.98 -2.59
N PRO A 173 -22.46 -6.45 -1.70
CA PRO A 173 -23.83 -6.95 -1.53
C PRO A 173 -24.70 -6.71 -2.78
N GLY A 174 -24.57 -5.55 -3.43
CA GLY A 174 -25.32 -5.20 -4.63
C GLY A 174 -24.99 -6.10 -5.83
N THR A 175 -23.72 -6.40 -6.03
CA THR A 175 -23.28 -7.33 -7.09
C THR A 175 -23.74 -8.77 -6.87
N LYS A 176 -23.95 -9.20 -5.61
CA LYS A 176 -24.53 -10.52 -5.31
C LYS A 176 -26.03 -10.56 -5.63
N LEU A 177 -26.75 -9.48 -5.38
CA LEU A 177 -28.17 -9.31 -5.74
C LEU A 177 -28.37 -9.32 -7.25
N ASP A 178 -27.50 -8.63 -8.00
CA ASP A 178 -27.56 -8.63 -9.47
C ASP A 178 -27.32 -10.03 -10.06
N GLN A 179 -26.35 -10.78 -9.51
CA GLN A 179 -26.09 -12.16 -9.93
C GLN A 179 -27.24 -13.11 -9.58
N LEU A 180 -27.88 -12.94 -8.41
CA LEU A 180 -29.07 -13.70 -8.03
C LEU A 180 -30.28 -13.38 -8.92
N ALA A 181 -30.46 -12.11 -9.30
CA ALA A 181 -31.53 -11.69 -10.19
C ALA A 181 -31.37 -12.28 -11.60
N VAL A 182 -30.15 -12.29 -12.14
CA VAL A 182 -29.85 -12.93 -13.44
C VAL A 182 -30.09 -14.44 -13.40
N ALA A 183 -29.63 -15.12 -12.34
CA ALA A 183 -29.87 -16.56 -12.17
C ALA A 183 -31.35 -16.91 -11.99
N ALA A 184 -32.15 -16.04 -11.33
CA ALA A 184 -33.59 -16.22 -11.21
C ALA A 184 -34.32 -16.00 -12.55
N LEU A 185 -33.83 -15.08 -13.39
CA LEU A 185 -34.37 -14.85 -14.74
C LEU A 185 -34.08 -16.02 -15.69
N GLU A 186 -32.88 -16.61 -15.63
CA GLU A 186 -32.53 -17.81 -16.43
C GLU A 186 -33.24 -19.08 -15.97
N ALA A 187 -33.77 -19.13 -14.75
CA ALA A 187 -34.55 -20.27 -14.26
C ALA A 187 -36.04 -20.19 -14.65
N VAL A 188 -36.51 -19.02 -15.10
CA VAL A 188 -37.92 -18.76 -15.46
C VAL A 188 -38.15 -18.83 -16.98
N PHE A 189 -37.09 -18.66 -17.79
CA PHE A 189 -37.11 -18.79 -19.26
C PHE A 189 -36.42 -20.06 -19.73
#